data_AF-A0A7Y4WGB2-F1
#
_entry.id   AF-A0A7Y4WGB2-F1
#
_cell.length_a   1.000
_cell.length_b   1.000
_cell.length_c   1.000
_cell.angle_alpha   90.00
_cell.angle_beta   90.00
_cell.angle_gamma   90.00
#
_symmetry.space_group_name_H-M   'P 1'
#
loop_
_entity.id
_entity.type
_entity.pdbx_description
1 polymer ?
#
loop_
_entity_poly.entity_id
_entity_poly.type
_entity_poly.pdbx_seq_one_letter_code
_entity_poly.pdbx_strand_id
1 'polypeptide(L)'
;MLETLLEAVPTWVPEKYNYFEPVNRRFDPGNLDEALDVWKRNFLWNRRKPSVEGGAWFGGRFHSAVFVRVSASAFSPEEALSFVSSLRRHFRVDLAYIHVPHDTDFSDIERYQLRLEPFVVGLATHRLRRGLPDVPWGIFFGPPYIELFGKEHLLKTPAARVEETANGIYVQLTTSVESVTADHESYLAAQRAARMHLGANAFASIEPVNQPNVPEFVFSVH
;
A
#
# COMPACT_ATOMS: atom_id res chain seq x y z
N MET A 1 12.67 -0.11 -9.64
CA MET A 1 12.39 -0.41 -8.21
C MET A 1 13.66 -0.40 -7.38
N LEU A 2 14.67 -1.25 -7.64
CA LEU A 2 15.91 -1.20 -6.87
C LEU A 2 16.60 0.16 -6.98
N GLU A 3 16.70 0.69 -8.20
CA GLU A 3 17.10 2.08 -8.46
C GLU A 3 16.18 3.09 -7.76
N THR A 4 14.87 2.83 -7.78
CA THR A 4 13.87 3.65 -7.07
C THR A 4 14.12 3.71 -5.55
N LEU A 5 14.48 2.59 -4.91
CA LEU A 5 14.86 2.55 -3.51
C LEU A 5 16.14 3.34 -3.26
N LEU A 6 17.15 3.18 -4.13
CA LEU A 6 18.43 3.89 -4.05
C LEU A 6 18.27 5.41 -4.18
N GLU A 7 17.40 5.86 -5.08
CA GLU A 7 17.20 7.28 -5.37
C GLU A 7 16.21 7.96 -4.42
N ALA A 8 15.05 7.33 -4.19
CA ALA A 8 13.93 7.99 -3.54
C ALA A 8 13.98 7.87 -2.01
N VAL A 9 14.46 6.73 -1.49
CA VAL A 9 14.51 6.46 -0.04
C VAL A 9 15.76 5.64 0.35
N PRO A 10 16.95 6.28 0.40
CA PRO A 10 18.20 5.61 0.74
C PRO A 10 18.19 4.88 2.11
N THR A 11 17.34 5.34 3.03
CA THR A 11 17.15 4.74 4.36
C THR A 11 16.48 3.36 4.30
N TRP A 12 15.81 3.02 3.19
CA TRP A 12 15.12 1.74 2.97
C TRP A 12 15.90 0.77 2.09
N VAL A 13 17.07 1.18 1.60
CA VAL A 13 17.93 0.37 0.73
C VAL A 13 18.32 -0.93 1.46
N PRO A 14 18.25 -2.10 0.78
CA PRO A 14 18.61 -3.38 1.35
C PRO A 14 20.03 -3.39 1.95
N GLU A 15 20.20 -4.02 3.11
CA GLU A 15 21.51 -4.56 3.51
C GLU A 15 21.67 -5.99 3.01
N LYS A 16 20.56 -6.74 3.03
CA LYS A 16 20.49 -8.11 2.53
C LYS A 16 19.27 -8.33 1.68
N TYR A 17 19.38 -9.26 0.74
CA TYR A 17 18.29 -9.67 -0.14
C TYR A 17 18.34 -11.17 -0.43
N ASN A 18 17.22 -11.73 -0.89
CA ASN A 18 17.13 -13.09 -1.46
C ASN A 18 15.76 -13.27 -2.13
N TYR A 19 15.52 -14.40 -2.81
CA TYR A 19 14.18 -14.77 -3.30
C TYR A 19 13.41 -15.74 -2.37
N PHE A 20 14.03 -16.13 -1.26
CA PHE A 20 13.49 -17.03 -0.25
C PHE A 20 14.09 -16.73 1.12
N GLU A 21 13.43 -17.17 2.19
CA GLU A 21 13.99 -17.11 3.54
C GLU A 21 15.00 -18.24 3.77
N PRO A 22 16.17 -17.99 4.40
CA PRO A 22 16.55 -16.73 5.02
C PRO A 22 17.08 -15.68 4.03
N VAL A 23 16.71 -14.42 4.24
CA VAL A 23 17.26 -13.26 3.50
C VAL A 23 18.72 -13.00 3.92
N ASN A 24 19.69 -13.56 3.19
CA ASN A 24 21.09 -13.64 3.62
C ASN A 24 22.16 -13.21 2.61
N ARG A 25 21.82 -12.89 1.35
CA ARG A 25 22.81 -12.34 0.39
C ARG A 25 23.05 -10.87 0.70
N ARG A 26 24.30 -10.43 0.64
CA ARG A 26 24.65 -9.03 0.89
C ARG A 26 24.29 -8.18 -0.33
N PHE A 27 23.62 -7.05 -0.10
CA PHE A 27 23.36 -6.08 -1.16
C PHE A 27 24.56 -5.15 -1.35
N ASP A 28 24.94 -4.92 -2.61
CA ASP A 28 25.96 -3.95 -2.99
C ASP A 28 25.32 -2.85 -3.85
N PRO A 29 25.15 -1.61 -3.34
CA PRO A 29 24.56 -0.52 -4.12
C PRO A 29 25.44 -0.09 -5.30
N GLY A 30 26.73 -0.45 -5.31
CA GLY A 30 27.66 -0.16 -6.41
C GLY A 30 27.66 -1.20 -7.53
N ASN A 31 27.05 -2.37 -7.31
CA ASN A 31 26.93 -3.43 -8.31
C ASN A 31 25.59 -4.16 -8.16
N LEU A 32 24.67 -3.86 -9.07
CA LEU A 32 23.30 -4.38 -9.02
C LEU A 32 23.13 -5.71 -9.77
N ASP A 33 24.14 -6.22 -10.48
CA ASP A 33 23.98 -7.34 -11.41
C ASP A 33 23.39 -8.59 -10.73
N GLU A 34 23.92 -8.98 -9.58
CA GLU A 34 23.42 -10.12 -8.82
C GLU A 34 22.00 -9.88 -8.27
N ALA A 35 21.73 -8.66 -7.81
CA ALA A 35 20.42 -8.30 -7.27
C ALA A 35 19.36 -8.30 -8.37
N LEU A 36 19.70 -7.82 -9.57
CA LEU A 36 18.85 -7.83 -10.76
C LEU A 36 18.59 -9.23 -11.29
N ASP A 37 19.55 -10.16 -11.15
CA ASP A 37 19.29 -11.56 -11.50
C ASP A 37 18.26 -12.20 -10.56
N VAL A 38 18.36 -11.94 -9.25
CA VAL A 38 17.37 -12.39 -8.26
C VAL A 38 16.00 -11.72 -8.46
N TRP A 39 15.99 -10.46 -8.89
CA TRP A 39 14.78 -9.65 -9.16
C TRP A 39 13.84 -10.28 -10.21
N LYS A 40 14.31 -11.24 -11.00
CA LYS A 40 13.45 -12.00 -11.94
C LYS A 40 12.46 -12.94 -11.25
N ARG A 41 12.57 -13.11 -9.93
CA ARG A 41 11.72 -13.92 -9.04
C ARG A 41 11.20 -13.03 -7.91
N ASN A 42 10.44 -13.59 -6.97
CA ASN A 42 10.13 -12.88 -5.73
C ASN A 42 11.41 -12.30 -5.13
N PHE A 43 11.36 -11.05 -4.67
CA PHE A 43 12.53 -10.36 -4.14
C PHE A 43 12.22 -9.92 -2.73
N LEU A 44 12.86 -10.54 -1.74
CA LEU A 44 12.76 -10.20 -0.32
C LEU A 44 14.01 -9.44 0.09
N TRP A 45 13.85 -8.45 0.95
CA TRP A 45 14.99 -7.73 1.50
C TRP A 45 14.79 -7.32 2.94
N ASN A 46 15.91 -7.10 3.62
CA ASN A 46 15.91 -6.49 4.93
C ASN A 46 17.14 -5.60 5.17
N ARG A 47 17.00 -4.78 6.21
CA ARG A 47 17.98 -3.86 6.76
C ARG A 47 17.81 -3.83 8.27
N ARG A 48 18.91 -3.79 9.03
CA ARG A 48 18.85 -3.74 10.49
C ARG A 48 18.74 -2.34 11.06
N LYS A 49 19.40 -1.34 10.45
CA LYS A 49 19.45 0.05 11.00
C LYS A 49 19.30 1.13 9.90
N PRO A 50 18.15 1.80 9.80
CA PRO A 50 16.90 1.50 10.50
C PRO A 50 16.36 0.10 10.15
N SER A 51 15.47 -0.43 10.98
CA SER A 51 14.86 -1.74 10.72
C SER A 51 13.85 -1.59 9.59
N VAL A 52 14.15 -2.20 8.45
CA VAL A 52 13.30 -2.21 7.26
C VAL A 52 13.26 -3.63 6.72
N GLU A 53 12.08 -4.11 6.39
CA GLU A 53 11.88 -5.33 5.62
C GLU A 53 10.93 -5.04 4.46
N GLY A 54 11.04 -5.81 3.39
CA GLY A 54 10.09 -5.69 2.31
C GLY A 54 10.17 -6.85 1.36
N GLY A 55 9.25 -6.85 0.41
CA GLY A 55 9.27 -7.80 -0.67
C GLY A 55 8.52 -7.32 -1.89
N ALA A 56 8.91 -7.88 -3.03
CA ALA A 56 8.26 -7.71 -4.31
C ALA A 56 7.87 -9.08 -4.86
N TRP A 57 6.61 -9.20 -5.26
CA TRP A 57 6.09 -10.34 -6.00
C TRP A 57 5.71 -9.88 -7.39
N PHE A 58 6.29 -10.51 -8.41
CA PHE A 58 6.01 -10.19 -9.80
C PHE A 58 4.84 -11.01 -10.27
N GLY A 59 3.82 -10.29 -10.75
CA GLY A 59 2.58 -10.86 -11.20
C GLY A 59 2.73 -11.76 -12.43
N GLY A 60 2.05 -12.91 -12.40
CA GLY A 60 1.65 -13.66 -13.59
C GLY A 60 0.16 -13.45 -13.84
N ARG A 61 -0.68 -14.37 -13.33
CA ARG A 61 -2.16 -14.25 -13.36
C ARG A 61 -2.75 -13.19 -12.41
N PHE A 62 -1.91 -12.50 -11.65
CA PHE A 62 -2.27 -11.45 -10.70
C PHE A 62 -1.37 -10.24 -10.96
N HIS A 63 -1.72 -9.05 -10.47
CA HIS A 63 -0.81 -7.92 -10.54
C HIS A 63 0.35 -8.07 -9.55
N SER A 64 1.45 -7.41 -9.86
CA SER A 64 2.62 -7.35 -8.98
C SER A 64 2.27 -6.63 -7.68
N ALA A 65 2.91 -7.05 -6.58
CA ALA A 65 2.75 -6.43 -5.27
C ALA A 65 4.13 -6.08 -4.70
N VAL A 66 4.23 -4.92 -4.08
CA VAL A 66 5.42 -4.50 -3.32
C VAL A 66 4.94 -4.08 -1.94
N PHE A 67 5.61 -4.55 -0.90
CA PHE A 67 5.39 -4.08 0.47
C PHE A 67 6.71 -3.69 1.10
N VAL A 68 6.62 -2.73 2.02
CA VAL A 68 7.72 -2.30 2.87
C VAL A 68 7.15 -2.14 4.27
N ARG A 69 7.84 -2.70 5.26
CA ARG A 69 7.60 -2.46 6.67
C ARG A 69 8.83 -1.79 7.24
N VAL A 70 8.58 -0.68 7.91
CA VAL A 70 9.61 0.13 8.54
C VAL A 70 9.31 0.26 10.02
N SER A 71 10.35 0.26 10.85
CA SER A 71 10.18 0.64 12.26
C SER A 71 9.61 2.04 12.36
N ALA A 72 8.70 2.28 13.31
CA ALA A 72 8.07 3.59 13.52
C ALA A 72 9.10 4.73 13.65
N SER A 73 10.23 4.48 14.34
CA SER A 73 11.31 5.46 14.50
C SER A 73 12.04 5.86 13.20
N ALA A 74 11.77 5.16 12.11
CA ALA A 74 12.39 5.37 10.80
C ALA A 74 11.37 5.65 9.69
N PHE A 75 10.09 5.77 10.07
CA PHE A 75 9.04 6.09 9.12
C PHE A 75 8.97 7.61 8.92
N SER A 76 8.92 8.04 7.66
CA SER A 76 8.54 9.39 7.26
C SER A 76 7.43 9.30 6.22
N PRO A 77 6.29 9.98 6.41
CA PRO A 77 5.26 10.12 5.39
C PRO A 77 5.80 10.62 4.04
N GLU A 78 6.73 11.58 4.08
CA GLU A 78 7.33 12.21 2.92
C GLU A 78 8.22 11.23 2.15
N GLU A 79 9.05 10.44 2.86
CA GLU A 79 9.82 9.36 2.24
C GLU A 79 8.91 8.29 1.63
N ALA A 80 7.86 7.88 2.34
CA ALA A 80 6.89 6.90 1.82
C ALA A 80 6.15 7.41 0.57
N LEU A 81 5.74 8.68 0.58
CA LEU A 81 5.15 9.35 -0.58
C LEU A 81 6.13 9.49 -1.74
N SER A 82 7.38 9.85 -1.45
CA SER A 82 8.47 9.92 -2.43
C SER A 82 8.70 8.54 -3.07
N PHE A 83 8.69 7.48 -2.27
CA PHE A 83 8.82 6.10 -2.76
C PHE A 83 7.67 5.72 -3.70
N VAL A 84 6.42 5.87 -3.26
CA VAL A 84 5.23 5.57 -4.09
C VAL A 84 5.24 6.42 -5.35
N SER A 85 5.57 7.70 -5.23
CA SER A 85 5.70 8.63 -6.36
C SER A 85 6.82 8.25 -7.31
N SER A 86 7.87 7.59 -6.85
CA SER A 86 8.98 7.19 -7.71
C SER A 86 8.73 5.82 -8.35
N LEU A 87 8.00 4.92 -7.66
CA LEU A 87 7.53 3.66 -8.23
C LEU A 87 6.65 3.89 -9.48
N ARG A 88 5.89 4.99 -9.51
CA ARG A 88 5.03 5.33 -10.66
C ARG A 88 5.78 5.50 -11.99
N ARG A 89 7.10 5.70 -11.97
CA ARG A 89 7.93 5.76 -13.20
C ARG A 89 8.07 4.41 -13.88
N HIS A 90 7.90 3.32 -13.11
CA HIS A 90 8.16 1.96 -13.57
C HIS A 90 6.91 1.06 -13.48
N PHE A 91 5.94 1.44 -12.64
CA PHE A 91 4.73 0.68 -12.42
C PHE A 91 3.50 1.56 -12.68
N ARG A 92 2.50 0.96 -13.35
CA ARG A 92 1.13 1.46 -13.27
C ARG A 92 0.57 0.99 -11.93
N VAL A 93 0.64 1.87 -10.93
CA VAL A 93 0.14 1.58 -9.58
C VAL A 93 -1.39 1.62 -9.62
N ASP A 94 -2.04 0.50 -9.33
CA ASP A 94 -3.50 0.47 -9.19
C ASP A 94 -3.94 1.03 -7.84
N LEU A 95 -3.23 0.62 -6.79
CA LEU A 95 -3.45 1.05 -5.41
C LEU A 95 -2.13 0.97 -4.63
N ALA A 96 -1.87 1.97 -3.79
CA ALA A 96 -0.84 1.90 -2.75
C ALA A 96 -1.37 2.50 -1.46
N TYR A 97 -0.81 2.10 -0.32
CA TYR A 97 -1.25 2.63 0.97
C TYR A 97 -0.14 2.64 2.02
N ILE A 98 -0.36 3.46 3.04
CA ILE A 98 0.43 3.61 4.24
C ILE A 98 -0.49 3.34 5.42
N HIS A 99 -0.09 2.41 6.29
CA HIS A 99 -0.85 2.05 7.47
C HIS A 99 0.06 1.78 8.66
N VAL A 100 -0.38 2.21 9.84
CA VAL A 100 0.24 1.85 11.12
C VAL A 100 -0.67 0.84 11.80
N PRO A 101 -0.18 -0.35 12.17
CA PRO A 101 -1.00 -1.32 12.88
C PRO A 101 -1.51 -0.74 14.20
N HIS A 102 -2.79 -0.96 14.48
CA HIS A 102 -3.40 -0.70 15.79
C HIS A 102 -4.00 -1.99 16.36
N ASP A 103 -4.13 -2.11 17.67
CA ASP A 103 -4.62 -3.34 18.34
C ASP A 103 -6.03 -3.75 17.85
N THR A 104 -6.84 -2.79 17.42
CA THR A 104 -8.17 -3.03 16.83
C THR A 104 -8.09 -3.76 15.49
N ASP A 105 -6.99 -3.63 14.72
CA ASP A 105 -6.81 -4.34 13.45
C ASP A 105 -6.73 -5.87 13.62
N PHE A 106 -6.37 -6.33 14.81
CA PHE A 106 -6.21 -7.76 15.12
C PHE A 106 -7.42 -8.36 15.87
N SER A 107 -8.34 -7.52 16.34
CA SER A 107 -9.49 -7.92 17.16
C SER A 107 -10.84 -7.74 16.44
N ASP A 108 -10.83 -7.22 15.21
CA ASP A 108 -12.02 -7.02 14.39
C ASP A 108 -12.57 -8.36 13.86
N ILE A 109 -13.57 -8.88 14.58
CA ILE A 109 -14.28 -10.13 14.25
C ILE A 109 -14.97 -10.04 12.89
N GLU A 110 -15.43 -8.86 12.48
CA GLU A 110 -16.12 -8.67 11.20
C GLU A 110 -15.16 -8.80 10.02
N ARG A 111 -13.97 -8.20 10.11
CA ARG A 111 -12.88 -8.41 9.13
C ARG A 111 -12.43 -9.88 9.06
N TYR A 112 -12.34 -10.55 10.21
CA TYR A 112 -12.04 -11.98 10.26
C TYR A 112 -13.09 -12.83 9.54
N GLN A 113 -14.38 -12.54 9.75
CA GLN A 113 -15.49 -13.23 9.07
C GLN A 113 -15.49 -12.98 7.56
N LEU A 114 -15.09 -11.78 7.13
CA LEU A 114 -14.95 -11.43 5.72
C LEU A 114 -13.78 -12.09 4.99
N ARG A 115 -12.87 -12.73 5.72
CA ARG A 115 -11.57 -13.20 5.20
C ARG A 115 -10.83 -12.07 4.47
N LEU A 116 -10.98 -10.85 4.97
CA LEU A 116 -10.21 -9.70 4.56
C LEU A 116 -9.06 -9.61 5.54
N GLU A 117 -7.86 -9.77 5.00
CA GLU A 117 -6.68 -9.56 5.78
C GLU A 117 -6.58 -8.07 6.14
N PRO A 118 -6.27 -7.71 7.40
CA PRO A 118 -6.02 -6.33 7.77
C PRO A 118 -4.85 -5.78 6.94
N PHE A 119 -4.79 -4.45 6.76
CA PHE A 119 -3.75 -3.78 5.97
C PHE A 119 -2.32 -4.19 6.33
N VAL A 120 -2.09 -4.59 7.59
CA VAL A 120 -0.81 -5.10 8.12
C VAL A 120 -0.29 -6.37 7.44
N VAL A 121 -1.17 -7.20 6.87
CA VAL A 121 -0.81 -8.44 6.17
C VAL A 121 -0.57 -8.21 4.67
N GLY A 122 -1.09 -7.13 4.10
CA GLY A 122 -0.98 -6.83 2.67
C GLY A 122 -2.29 -7.02 1.92
N LEU A 123 -2.50 -6.24 0.84
CA LEU A 123 -3.64 -6.42 -0.07
C LEU A 123 -3.19 -7.02 -1.40
N ALA A 124 -3.76 -8.19 -1.72
CA ALA A 124 -3.59 -8.81 -3.04
C ALA A 124 -4.78 -8.46 -3.94
N THR A 125 -4.52 -8.21 -5.24
CA THR A 125 -5.53 -7.72 -6.19
C THR A 125 -6.75 -8.65 -6.33
N HIS A 126 -6.57 -9.96 -6.19
CA HIS A 126 -7.70 -10.92 -6.23
C HIS A 126 -8.69 -10.74 -5.07
N ARG A 127 -8.25 -10.14 -3.96
CA ARG A 127 -9.11 -9.79 -2.81
C ARG A 127 -9.82 -8.46 -3.00
N LEU A 128 -9.19 -7.50 -3.69
CA LEU A 128 -9.80 -6.21 -4.02
C LEU A 128 -11.06 -6.34 -4.88
N ARG A 129 -11.26 -7.48 -5.55
CA ARG A 129 -12.52 -7.83 -6.24
C ARG A 129 -13.73 -7.95 -5.31
N ARG A 130 -13.53 -7.98 -3.99
CA ARG A 130 -14.60 -7.99 -2.97
C ARG A 130 -14.92 -6.61 -2.40
N GLY A 131 -14.17 -5.58 -2.79
CA GLY A 131 -14.19 -4.26 -2.18
C GLY A 131 -12.89 -3.98 -1.41
N LEU A 132 -12.66 -2.70 -1.12
CA LEU A 132 -11.63 -2.27 -0.19
C LEU A 132 -11.97 -2.73 1.24
N PRO A 133 -11.01 -3.13 2.07
CA PRO A 133 -11.30 -3.46 3.47
C PRO A 133 -11.73 -2.24 4.26
N ASP A 134 -11.08 -1.09 4.05
CA ASP A 134 -11.37 0.21 4.66
C ASP A 134 -10.56 1.32 3.96
N VAL A 135 -10.48 2.51 4.56
CA VAL A 135 -9.53 3.58 4.17
C VAL A 135 -8.34 3.60 5.15
N PRO A 136 -7.11 3.28 4.71
CA PRO A 136 -5.92 3.35 5.56
C PRO A 136 -5.52 4.81 5.82
N TRP A 137 -4.54 5.05 6.70
CA TRP A 137 -4.10 6.42 7.04
C TRP A 137 -3.72 7.25 5.82
N GLY A 138 -2.93 6.67 4.91
CA GLY A 138 -2.60 7.24 3.61
C GLY A 138 -2.95 6.25 2.50
N ILE A 139 -3.63 6.70 1.44
CA ILE A 139 -3.99 5.87 0.30
C ILE A 139 -3.71 6.62 -1.00
N PHE A 140 -3.15 5.91 -1.98
CA PHE A 140 -2.94 6.39 -3.33
C PHE A 140 -3.85 5.61 -4.27
N PHE A 141 -4.78 6.32 -4.91
CA PHE A 141 -5.69 5.78 -5.91
C PHE A 141 -5.09 5.93 -7.30
N GLY A 142 -4.80 4.80 -7.93
CA GLY A 142 -4.39 4.73 -9.32
C GLY A 142 -5.55 4.84 -10.30
N PRO A 143 -5.26 4.72 -11.62
CA PRO A 143 -6.26 4.87 -12.66
C PRO A 143 -7.53 4.03 -12.49
N PRO A 144 -7.51 2.74 -12.11
CA PRO A 144 -8.73 1.95 -11.96
C PRO A 144 -9.68 2.50 -10.89
N TYR A 145 -9.13 3.07 -9.81
CA TYR A 145 -9.94 3.66 -8.74
C TYR A 145 -10.37 5.10 -9.07
N ILE A 146 -9.59 5.84 -9.86
CA ILE A 146 -10.03 7.13 -10.40
C ILE A 146 -11.21 6.95 -11.34
N GLU A 147 -11.20 5.92 -12.18
CA GLU A 147 -12.31 5.58 -13.06
C GLU A 147 -13.55 5.16 -12.24
N LEU A 148 -13.35 4.34 -11.20
CA LEU A 148 -14.41 3.87 -10.31
C LEU A 148 -15.13 5.01 -9.55
N PHE A 149 -14.35 5.89 -8.90
CA PHE A 149 -14.89 6.92 -8.01
C PHE A 149 -15.16 8.25 -8.72
N GLY A 150 -14.45 8.51 -9.82
CA GLY A 150 -14.37 9.83 -10.44
C GLY A 150 -13.32 10.71 -9.79
N LYS A 151 -12.48 11.34 -10.63
CA LYS A 151 -11.39 12.23 -10.22
C LYS A 151 -11.85 13.34 -9.27
N GLU A 152 -12.89 14.08 -9.64
CA GLU A 152 -13.40 15.20 -8.83
C GLU A 152 -13.95 14.74 -7.48
N HIS A 153 -14.53 13.54 -7.43
CA HIS A 153 -15.06 12.97 -6.20
C HIS A 153 -13.94 12.62 -5.24
N LEU A 154 -12.86 12.01 -5.74
CA LEU A 154 -11.66 11.71 -4.97
C LEU A 154 -10.99 12.98 -4.43
N LEU A 155 -10.87 14.04 -5.25
CA LEU A 155 -10.29 15.31 -4.82
C LEU A 155 -11.08 16.02 -3.71
N LYS A 156 -12.36 15.66 -3.52
CA LYS A 156 -13.23 16.19 -2.47
C LYS A 156 -13.34 15.26 -1.25
N THR A 157 -12.53 14.20 -1.19
CA THR A 157 -12.57 13.26 -0.05
C THR A 157 -12.27 14.00 1.26
N PRO A 158 -13.11 13.85 2.30
CA PRO A 158 -12.84 14.43 3.61
C PRO A 158 -11.55 13.85 4.20
N ALA A 159 -10.49 14.65 4.21
CA ALA A 159 -9.16 14.24 4.67
C ALA A 159 -8.31 15.47 5.01
N ALA A 160 -7.25 15.27 5.80
CA ALA A 160 -6.31 16.36 6.13
C ALA A 160 -5.52 16.84 4.90
N ARG A 161 -5.24 15.95 3.95
CA ARG A 161 -4.59 16.29 2.67
C ARG A 161 -5.14 15.41 1.56
N VAL A 162 -5.46 16.05 0.44
CA VAL A 162 -5.79 15.38 -0.82
C VAL A 162 -4.96 16.04 -1.91
N GLU A 163 -4.23 15.24 -2.69
CA GLU A 163 -3.30 15.74 -3.69
C GLU A 163 -3.45 14.98 -5.01
N GLU A 164 -3.68 15.72 -6.08
CA GLU A 164 -3.53 15.18 -7.43
C GLU A 164 -2.05 15.04 -7.77
N THR A 165 -1.70 13.87 -8.28
CA THR A 165 -0.38 13.59 -8.84
C THR A 165 -0.51 13.22 -10.32
N ALA A 166 0.60 13.17 -11.05
CA ALA A 166 0.59 12.85 -12.48
C ALA A 166 -0.18 11.57 -12.86
N ASN A 167 -0.23 10.56 -11.98
CA ASN A 167 -0.77 9.23 -12.27
C ASN A 167 -1.80 8.73 -11.24
N GLY A 168 -2.30 9.59 -10.37
CA GLY A 168 -3.16 9.15 -9.27
C GLY A 168 -3.52 10.25 -8.29
N ILE A 169 -4.36 9.94 -7.31
CA ILE A 169 -4.74 10.85 -6.23
C ILE A 169 -4.29 10.25 -4.90
N TYR A 170 -3.54 11.04 -4.13
CA TYR A 170 -3.19 10.70 -2.76
C TYR A 170 -4.20 11.32 -1.78
N VAL A 171 -4.62 10.54 -0.79
CA VAL A 171 -5.50 10.95 0.30
C VAL A 171 -4.83 10.57 1.62
N GLN A 172 -4.73 11.54 2.53
CA GLN A 172 -4.20 11.38 3.87
C GLN A 172 -5.24 11.84 4.89
N LEU A 173 -5.68 10.91 5.74
CA LEU A 173 -6.82 11.12 6.64
C LEU A 173 -6.54 12.17 7.72
N THR A 174 -5.39 12.11 8.36
CA THR A 174 -4.97 13.03 9.44
C THR A 174 -3.58 13.57 9.17
N THR A 175 -3.22 14.70 9.80
CA THR A 175 -1.92 15.36 9.57
C THR A 175 -0.71 14.55 10.03
N SER A 176 -0.90 13.61 10.96
CA SER A 176 0.16 12.82 11.58
C SER A 176 -0.25 11.34 11.61
N VAL A 177 0.70 10.46 11.25
CA VAL A 177 0.47 9.00 11.23
C VAL A 177 0.30 8.45 12.65
N GLU A 178 0.90 9.12 13.62
CA GLU A 178 0.82 8.80 15.03
C GLU A 178 -0.61 8.91 15.56
N SER A 179 -1.50 9.64 14.89
CA SER A 179 -2.92 9.69 15.27
C SER A 179 -3.57 8.31 15.23
N VAL A 180 -3.07 7.37 14.41
CA VAL A 180 -3.59 6.00 14.38
C VAL A 180 -3.47 5.33 15.74
N THR A 181 -2.45 5.68 16.54
CA THR A 181 -2.21 5.12 17.87
C THR A 181 -2.46 6.09 19.03
N ALA A 182 -2.11 7.37 18.86
CA ALA A 182 -2.14 8.37 19.93
C ALA A 182 -3.50 9.10 20.03
N ASP A 183 -4.25 9.17 18.93
CA ASP A 183 -5.58 9.79 18.86
C ASP A 183 -6.49 8.99 17.91
N HIS A 184 -6.68 7.73 18.29
CA HIS A 184 -7.36 6.74 17.45
C HIS A 184 -8.81 7.16 17.12
N GLU A 185 -9.48 7.87 18.03
CA GLU A 185 -10.85 8.34 17.81
C GLU A 185 -10.95 9.34 16.66
N SER A 186 -10.06 10.33 16.62
CA SER A 186 -9.98 11.28 15.50
C SER A 186 -9.64 10.59 14.18
N TYR A 187 -8.73 9.61 14.21
CA TYR A 187 -8.42 8.79 13.03
C TYR A 187 -9.66 8.03 12.52
N LEU A 188 -10.39 7.35 13.42
CA LEU A 188 -11.61 6.63 13.05
C LEU A 188 -12.71 7.56 12.54
N ALA A 189 -12.84 8.77 13.10
CA ALA A 189 -13.78 9.76 12.59
C ALA A 189 -13.44 10.19 11.15
N ALA A 190 -12.16 10.45 10.85
CA ALA A 190 -11.70 10.78 9.51
C ALA A 190 -11.90 9.60 8.53
N GLN A 191 -11.55 8.38 8.95
CA GLN A 191 -11.75 7.16 8.16
C GLN A 191 -13.22 6.97 7.80
N ARG A 192 -14.13 7.09 8.78
CA ARG A 192 -15.58 6.99 8.54
C ARG A 192 -16.08 8.06 7.58
N ALA A 193 -15.64 9.31 7.73
CA ALA A 193 -16.01 10.40 6.84
C ALA A 193 -15.56 10.14 5.39
N ALA A 194 -14.32 9.71 5.19
CA ALA A 194 -13.79 9.34 3.89
C ALA A 194 -14.54 8.14 3.28
N ARG A 195 -14.79 7.09 4.07
CA ARG A 195 -15.53 5.89 3.66
C ARG A 195 -16.94 6.22 3.21
N MET A 196 -17.67 7.03 3.98
CA MET A 196 -19.03 7.47 3.62
C MET A 196 -19.04 8.30 2.33
N HIS A 197 -18.07 9.21 2.17
CA HIS A 197 -17.94 10.02 0.96
C HIS A 197 -17.67 9.16 -0.28
N LEU A 198 -16.72 8.23 -0.21
CA LEU A 198 -16.37 7.33 -1.32
C LEU A 198 -17.48 6.32 -1.66
N GLY A 199 -18.45 6.14 -0.76
CA GLY A 199 -19.61 5.28 -0.94
C GLY A 199 -19.37 3.87 -0.39
N ALA A 200 -20.27 3.43 0.49
CA ALA A 200 -20.14 2.17 1.23
C ALA A 200 -19.98 0.93 0.33
N ASN A 201 -20.55 0.94 -0.88
CA ASN A 201 -20.51 -0.19 -1.80
C ASN A 201 -19.13 -0.46 -2.40
N ALA A 202 -18.17 0.47 -2.29
CA ALA A 202 -16.78 0.25 -2.69
C ALA A 202 -15.95 -0.50 -1.64
N PHE A 203 -16.52 -0.66 -0.45
CA PHE A 203 -15.90 -1.36 0.68
C PHE A 203 -16.57 -2.70 0.87
N ALA A 204 -15.77 -3.68 1.26
CA ALA A 204 -16.28 -5.01 1.54
C ALA A 204 -17.19 -4.98 2.78
N SER A 205 -18.25 -5.80 2.76
CA SER A 205 -19.28 -5.88 3.80
C SER A 205 -19.68 -7.34 4.02
N ILE A 206 -20.04 -7.70 5.26
CA ILE A 206 -20.53 -9.05 5.60
C ILE A 206 -21.89 -9.27 4.95
N GLU A 207 -22.70 -8.22 4.94
CA GLU A 207 -23.99 -8.26 4.29
C GLU A 207 -23.78 -8.35 2.78
N PRO A 208 -24.51 -9.24 2.09
CA PRO A 208 -24.42 -9.35 0.64
C PRO A 208 -24.85 -8.03 0.01
N VAL A 209 -23.87 -7.25 -0.42
CA VAL A 209 -24.08 -6.12 -1.32
C VAL A 209 -24.43 -6.72 -2.67
N ASN A 210 -25.59 -6.37 -3.23
CA ASN A 210 -26.08 -6.97 -4.47
C ASN A 210 -25.03 -6.93 -5.59
N GLN A 211 -24.19 -5.89 -5.64
CA GLN A 211 -22.97 -5.80 -6.45
C GLN A 211 -21.94 -4.87 -5.77
N PRO A 212 -20.78 -5.37 -5.30
CA PRO A 212 -19.72 -4.49 -4.79
C PRO A 212 -19.14 -3.64 -5.93
N ASN A 213 -18.97 -2.34 -5.69
CA ASN A 213 -18.42 -1.40 -6.67
C ASN A 213 -16.88 -1.50 -6.64
N VAL A 214 -16.32 -2.32 -7.52
CA VAL A 214 -14.87 -2.59 -7.57
C VAL A 214 -14.31 -2.26 -8.94
N PRO A 215 -13.03 -1.88 -9.06
CA PRO A 215 -12.44 -1.63 -10.37
C PRO A 215 -12.40 -2.89 -11.23
N GLU A 216 -12.59 -2.71 -12.54
CA GLU A 216 -12.27 -3.75 -13.52
C GLU A 216 -10.75 -3.82 -13.74
N PHE A 217 -10.08 -4.65 -12.94
CA PHE A 217 -8.64 -4.87 -13.08
C PHE A 217 -8.32 -5.60 -14.39
N VAL A 218 -7.47 -5.00 -15.22
CA VAL A 218 -6.94 -5.61 -16.44
C VAL A 218 -5.69 -6.42 -16.11
N PHE A 219 -5.76 -7.75 -16.19
CA PHE A 219 -4.61 -8.63 -15.98
C PHE A 219 -3.95 -8.96 -17.32
N SER A 220 -2.64 -8.75 -17.42
CA SER A 220 -1.86 -9.21 -18.57
C SER A 220 -1.92 -10.73 -18.65
N VAL A 221 -2.42 -11.27 -19.75
CA VAL A 221 -2.32 -12.71 -20.04
C VAL A 221 -0.95 -12.91 -20.68
N HIS A 222 -0.01 -13.48 -19.94
CA HIS A 222 1.28 -13.94 -20.46
C HIS A 222 1.30 -15.47 -20.44
#